data_AF-A0AAE3K813-F1
#
_entry.id   AF-A0AAE3K813-F1
#
_cell.length_a   1.000
_cell.length_b   1.000
_cell.length_c   1.000
_cell.angle_alpha   90.00
_cell.angle_beta   90.00
_cell.angle_gamma   90.00
#
_symmetry.space_group_name_H-M   'P 1'
#
loop_
_entity.id
_entity.type
_entity.pdbx_description
1 polymer ?
#
loop_
_entity_poly.entity_id
_entity_poly.type
_entity_poly.pdbx_seq_one_letter_code
_entity_poly.pdbx_strand_id
1 'polypeptide(L)'
;MTRHRRGVSTVVDVTLCLALVSAAVLTIALVAEPGTDDPAPDRAERTAELLGATTTSVEYSMSPIRADDEFDADPIDTESAYERTDHGPVAGLLASAAVTNTEIGETQLSRAGEEYEVRLDGVVSETTTEIDGNANVTAVWAPYEGSSIRGEATAGPAPPPDADVSSATMTVASGIDQPTESELREAYEEDYETLAVIVSGTVIDGIFPPEATQLALERQGIERQLVAYRYERMVGSLDTVDGYDIDDERSRSDADALAANDELADGLADDIVAEELSDALGDELDTSAETNHSDAERVARATDELLSTGEVRIVVRTWDP
;
A
#
# COMPACT_ATOMS: atom_id res chain seq x y z
N MET A 1 47.53 17.02 -47.73
CA MET A 1 46.20 17.05 -47.07
C MET A 1 45.82 15.62 -46.65
N THR A 2 45.55 15.46 -45.35
CA THR A 2 44.65 14.49 -44.68
C THR A 2 44.70 12.98 -45.01
N ARG A 3 45.51 12.29 -44.19
CA ARG A 3 45.32 10.98 -43.52
C ARG A 3 44.16 10.06 -43.95
N HIS A 4 44.52 8.91 -44.52
CA HIS A 4 43.73 7.67 -44.46
C HIS A 4 43.89 7.02 -43.07
N ARG A 5 42.88 7.12 -42.20
CA ARG A 5 42.71 6.25 -41.02
C ARG A 5 41.23 6.16 -40.65
N ARG A 6 40.43 5.38 -41.38
CA ARG A 6 39.10 4.91 -40.94
C ARG A 6 38.86 3.54 -41.58
N GLY A 7 38.82 2.49 -40.77
CA GLY A 7 38.62 1.10 -41.22
C GLY A 7 39.09 0.06 -40.20
N VAL A 8 40.10 0.38 -39.39
CA VAL A 8 40.60 -0.52 -38.33
C VAL A 8 39.76 -0.45 -37.05
N SER A 9 39.04 0.66 -36.81
CA SER A 9 38.34 0.89 -35.55
C SER A 9 37.09 0.02 -35.37
N THR A 10 36.29 -0.18 -36.42
CA THR A 10 35.00 -0.88 -36.29
C THR A 10 35.17 -2.39 -36.14
N VAL A 11 36.14 -2.98 -36.82
CA VAL A 11 36.38 -4.44 -36.74
C VAL A 11 36.94 -4.79 -35.36
N VAL A 12 37.87 -3.99 -34.84
CA VAL A 12 38.43 -4.19 -33.49
C VAL A 12 37.35 -4.05 -32.43
N ASP A 13 36.47 -3.05 -32.57
CA ASP A 13 35.36 -2.82 -31.64
C ASP A 13 34.34 -3.96 -31.64
N VAL A 14 33.96 -4.46 -32.82
CA VAL A 14 33.08 -5.63 -32.96
C VAL A 14 33.73 -6.90 -32.39
N THR A 15 35.02 -7.12 -32.63
CA THR A 15 35.71 -8.29 -32.05
C THR A 15 35.85 -8.20 -30.53
N LEU A 16 36.06 -7.00 -29.98
CA LEU A 16 36.11 -6.78 -28.54
C LEU A 16 34.73 -6.99 -27.92
N CYS A 17 33.68 -6.47 -28.55
CA CYS A 17 32.30 -6.68 -28.13
C CYS A 17 31.93 -8.17 -28.12
N LEU A 18 32.23 -8.91 -29.20
CA LEU A 18 31.97 -10.35 -29.26
C LEU A 18 32.80 -11.14 -28.25
N ALA A 19 34.03 -10.72 -27.97
CA ALA A 19 34.89 -11.36 -26.96
C ALA A 19 34.34 -11.12 -25.54
N LEU A 20 33.84 -9.92 -25.25
CA LEU A 20 33.22 -9.60 -23.96
C LEU A 20 31.91 -10.35 -23.76
N VAL A 21 31.05 -10.42 -24.78
CA VAL A 21 29.81 -11.21 -24.74
C VAL A 21 30.12 -12.69 -24.54
N SER A 22 31.11 -13.24 -25.25
CA SER A 22 31.50 -14.64 -25.07
C SER A 22 32.09 -14.92 -23.69
N ALA A 23 32.90 -13.99 -23.16
CA ALA A 23 33.44 -14.09 -21.81
C ALA A 23 32.33 -14.04 -20.75
N ALA A 24 31.36 -13.13 -20.91
CA ALA A 24 30.20 -13.02 -20.02
C ALA A 24 29.38 -14.32 -19.99
N VAL A 25 29.06 -14.87 -21.16
CA VAL A 25 28.35 -16.15 -21.29
C VAL A 25 29.14 -17.30 -20.65
N LEU A 26 30.47 -17.31 -20.80
CA LEU A 26 31.33 -18.33 -20.18
C LEU A 26 31.37 -18.21 -18.65
N THR A 27 31.39 -17.00 -18.10
CA THR A 27 31.28 -16.80 -16.64
C THR A 27 29.93 -17.24 -16.10
N ILE A 28 28.83 -16.96 -16.81
CA ILE A 28 27.49 -17.44 -16.40
C ILE A 28 27.44 -18.97 -16.39
N ALA A 29 28.00 -19.62 -17.42
CA ALA A 29 28.03 -21.08 -17.51
C ALA A 29 28.94 -21.75 -16.47
N LEU A 30 29.97 -21.06 -15.97
CA LEU A 30 30.90 -21.58 -14.96
C LEU A 30 30.42 -21.39 -13.51
N VAL A 31 29.49 -20.44 -13.27
CA VAL A 31 28.87 -20.21 -11.96
C VAL A 31 27.65 -21.12 -11.73
N ALA A 32 27.11 -21.72 -12.79
CA ALA A 32 26.06 -22.73 -12.69
C ALA A 32 26.65 -24.08 -12.21
N GLU A 33 26.93 -24.20 -10.90
CA GLU A 33 27.02 -25.50 -10.25
C GLU A 33 25.63 -26.18 -10.29
N PRO A 34 25.51 -27.46 -10.67
CA PRO A 34 24.27 -28.20 -10.51
C PRO A 34 24.08 -28.50 -9.01
N GLY A 35 23.48 -27.53 -8.31
CA GLY A 35 23.13 -27.62 -6.90
C GLY A 35 21.91 -28.50 -6.68
N THR A 36 21.91 -29.16 -5.52
CA THR A 36 20.88 -30.02 -4.92
C THR A 36 19.50 -29.37 -4.87
N ASP A 37 18.44 -30.18 -4.69
CA ASP A 37 17.01 -29.81 -4.58
C ASP A 37 16.67 -28.84 -3.41
N ASP A 38 17.39 -27.73 -3.29
CA ASP A 38 17.02 -26.54 -2.52
C ASP A 38 16.34 -25.55 -3.48
N PRO A 39 15.31 -24.81 -3.05
CA PRO A 39 14.74 -23.75 -3.86
C PRO A 39 15.86 -22.78 -4.24
N ALA A 40 16.02 -22.50 -5.54
CA ALA A 40 17.12 -21.67 -6.01
C ALA A 40 17.21 -20.39 -5.15
N PRO A 41 18.36 -20.09 -4.51
CA PRO A 41 18.43 -19.13 -3.41
C PRO A 41 17.92 -17.73 -3.76
N ASP A 42 17.92 -17.38 -5.05
CA ASP A 42 17.45 -16.08 -5.55
C ASP A 42 16.06 -16.14 -6.23
N ARG A 43 15.28 -17.23 -6.06
CA ARG A 43 13.96 -17.35 -6.72
C ARG A 43 12.98 -16.29 -6.21
N ALA A 44 12.87 -16.12 -4.89
CA ALA A 44 12.02 -15.10 -4.30
C ALA A 44 12.44 -13.68 -4.73
N GLU A 45 13.75 -13.42 -4.80
CA GLU A 45 14.33 -12.15 -5.26
C GLU A 45 13.94 -11.86 -6.72
N ARG A 46 14.12 -12.84 -7.63
CA ARG A 46 13.74 -12.70 -9.04
C ARG A 46 12.23 -12.48 -9.20
N THR A 47 11.42 -13.14 -8.38
CA THR A 47 9.97 -12.92 -8.38
C THR A 47 9.63 -11.50 -7.92
N ALA A 48 10.26 -11.00 -6.86
CA ALA A 48 10.08 -9.61 -6.42
C ALA A 48 10.49 -8.60 -7.51
N GLU A 49 11.63 -8.82 -8.16
CA GLU A 49 12.08 -8.00 -9.30
C GLU A 49 11.08 -8.04 -10.47
N LEU A 50 10.54 -9.22 -10.79
CA LEU A 50 9.55 -9.38 -11.86
C LEU A 50 8.25 -8.64 -11.54
N LEU A 51 7.75 -8.74 -10.31
CA LEU A 51 6.52 -8.04 -9.87
C LEU A 51 6.69 -6.52 -9.90
N GLY A 52 7.87 -6.01 -9.57
CA GLY A 52 8.20 -4.59 -9.67
C GLY A 52 8.36 -4.10 -11.11
N ALA A 53 8.86 -4.94 -12.01
CA ALA A 53 9.09 -4.58 -13.41
C ALA A 53 7.87 -4.77 -14.32
N THR A 54 6.98 -5.69 -13.98
CA THR A 54 5.81 -6.04 -14.79
C THR A 54 4.69 -5.04 -14.57
N THR A 55 4.26 -4.38 -15.65
CA THR A 55 3.13 -3.45 -15.63
C THR A 55 1.92 -4.11 -16.27
N THR A 56 0.76 -4.01 -15.63
CA THR A 56 -0.50 -4.56 -16.14
C THR A 56 -1.67 -3.62 -15.90
N SER A 57 -2.86 -4.06 -16.35
CA SER A 57 -4.15 -3.42 -16.09
C SER A 57 -5.07 -4.43 -15.42
N VAL A 58 -5.74 -4.04 -14.34
CA VAL A 58 -6.72 -4.86 -13.64
C VAL A 58 -8.10 -4.26 -13.86
N GLU A 59 -8.93 -4.98 -14.62
CA GLU A 59 -10.33 -4.64 -14.83
C GLU A 59 -11.20 -5.46 -13.88
N TYR A 60 -12.03 -4.79 -13.07
CA TYR A 60 -12.89 -5.41 -12.06
C TYR A 60 -14.27 -4.75 -12.03
N SER A 61 -15.26 -5.47 -11.51
CA SER A 61 -16.63 -4.99 -11.40
C SER A 61 -17.01 -4.79 -9.93
N MET A 62 -17.68 -3.67 -9.66
CA MET A 62 -18.31 -3.39 -8.37
C MET A 62 -19.78 -3.85 -8.33
N SER A 63 -20.26 -4.55 -9.36
CA SER A 63 -21.63 -5.06 -9.43
C SER A 63 -22.05 -5.96 -8.25
N PRO A 64 -21.17 -6.79 -7.63
CA PRO A 64 -21.56 -7.64 -6.49
C PRO A 64 -22.06 -6.85 -5.27
N ILE A 65 -21.63 -5.60 -5.10
CA ILE A 65 -22.05 -4.71 -4.01
C ILE A 65 -23.56 -4.41 -4.07
N ARG A 66 -24.19 -4.55 -5.25
CA ARG A 66 -25.65 -4.38 -5.42
C ARG A 66 -26.49 -5.47 -4.75
N ALA A 67 -25.91 -6.63 -4.45
CA ALA A 67 -26.65 -7.74 -3.84
C ALA A 67 -26.73 -7.61 -2.31
N ASP A 68 -26.13 -6.56 -1.76
CA ASP A 68 -26.05 -6.32 -0.33
C ASP A 68 -27.19 -5.43 0.14
N ASP A 69 -27.84 -5.81 1.24
CA ASP A 69 -28.96 -5.09 1.83
C ASP A 69 -28.54 -3.73 2.46
N GLU A 70 -27.22 -3.48 2.57
CA GLU A 70 -26.61 -2.25 3.11
C GLU A 70 -26.49 -1.13 2.03
N PHE A 71 -26.74 -1.44 0.75
CA PHE A 71 -26.71 -0.46 -0.36
C PHE A 71 -28.11 -0.24 -0.94
N ASP A 72 -28.81 0.78 -0.45
CA ASP A 72 -30.20 1.12 -0.82
C ASP A 72 -30.27 1.97 -2.12
N ALA A 73 -29.59 1.52 -3.16
CA ALA A 73 -29.46 2.27 -4.41
C ALA A 73 -30.55 1.92 -5.43
N ASP A 74 -31.18 2.94 -6.00
CA ASP A 74 -31.78 2.82 -7.33
C ASP A 74 -30.68 2.34 -8.30
N PRO A 75 -30.80 1.14 -8.90
CA PRO A 75 -29.75 0.58 -9.74
C PRO A 75 -29.48 1.53 -10.90
N ILE A 76 -28.22 1.92 -11.10
CA ILE A 76 -27.82 2.62 -12.31
C ILE A 76 -27.94 1.61 -13.46
N ASP A 77 -28.80 1.91 -14.43
CA ASP A 77 -29.21 1.03 -15.54
C ASP A 77 -28.07 0.55 -16.48
N THR A 78 -26.83 0.99 -16.27
CA THR A 78 -25.68 0.64 -17.11
C THR A 78 -24.63 -0.14 -16.32
N GLU A 79 -24.39 -1.39 -16.71
CA GLU A 79 -23.33 -2.26 -16.15
C GLU A 79 -21.94 -1.59 -16.14
N SER A 80 -21.64 -0.80 -17.17
CA SER A 80 -20.37 -0.07 -17.27
C SER A 80 -20.15 1.00 -16.20
N ALA A 81 -21.19 1.38 -15.45
CA ALA A 81 -21.04 2.29 -14.31
C ALA A 81 -20.31 1.63 -13.12
N TYR A 82 -20.20 0.29 -13.14
CA TYR A 82 -19.60 -0.53 -12.10
C TYR A 82 -18.25 -1.11 -12.51
N GLU A 83 -17.87 -0.98 -13.79
CA GLU A 83 -16.56 -1.41 -14.29
C GLU A 83 -15.48 -0.38 -13.89
N ARG A 84 -14.37 -0.88 -13.36
CA ARG A 84 -13.20 -0.11 -12.95
C ARG A 84 -11.95 -0.68 -13.58
N THR A 85 -10.94 0.17 -13.74
CA THR A 85 -9.65 -0.23 -14.29
C THR A 85 -8.53 0.50 -13.57
N ASP A 86 -7.61 -0.27 -13.00
CA ASP A 86 -6.37 0.23 -12.42
C ASP A 86 -5.17 -0.23 -13.24
N HIS A 87 -4.14 0.61 -13.31
CA HIS A 87 -2.97 0.39 -14.14
C HIS A 87 -1.70 0.66 -13.36
N GLY A 88 -0.71 -0.21 -13.48
CA GLY A 88 0.58 0.02 -12.83
C GLY A 88 1.45 -1.23 -12.75
N PRO A 89 2.61 -1.12 -12.11
CA PRO A 89 3.40 -2.28 -11.71
C PRO A 89 2.57 -3.23 -10.86
N VAL A 90 2.73 -4.55 -10.99
CA VAL A 90 1.99 -5.54 -10.18
C VAL A 90 2.23 -5.29 -8.69
N ALA A 91 3.46 -4.98 -8.30
CA ALA A 91 3.79 -4.59 -6.92
C ALA A 91 3.02 -3.34 -6.45
N GLY A 92 2.83 -2.35 -7.33
CA GLY A 92 2.02 -1.16 -7.01
C GLY A 92 0.53 -1.45 -6.91
N LEU A 93 0.00 -2.36 -7.73
CA LEU A 93 -1.39 -2.79 -7.66
C LEU A 93 -1.69 -3.58 -6.38
N LEU A 94 -0.74 -4.41 -5.92
CA LEU A 94 -0.78 -5.08 -4.62
C LEU A 94 -0.73 -4.08 -3.45
N ALA A 95 0.06 -3.02 -3.57
CA ALA A 95 0.08 -1.96 -2.57
C ALA A 95 -1.24 -1.19 -2.49
N SER A 96 -1.81 -0.84 -3.64
CA SER A 96 -3.14 -0.22 -3.70
C SER A 96 -4.22 -1.15 -3.15
N ALA A 97 -4.12 -2.47 -3.38
CA ALA A 97 -5.00 -3.46 -2.77
C ALA A 97 -4.90 -3.42 -1.23
N ALA A 98 -3.68 -3.49 -0.69
CA ALA A 98 -3.46 -3.47 0.75
C ALA A 98 -4.05 -2.22 1.40
N VAL A 99 -3.80 -1.02 0.84
CA VAL A 99 -4.39 0.25 1.35
C VAL A 99 -5.92 0.26 1.23
N THR A 100 -6.48 -0.30 0.15
CA THR A 100 -7.94 -0.38 -0.04
C THR A 100 -8.59 -1.32 0.97
N ASN A 101 -7.88 -2.38 1.36
CA ASN A 101 -8.30 -3.38 2.32
C ASN A 101 -7.94 -3.00 3.77
N THR A 102 -7.74 -1.71 4.07
CA THR A 102 -7.49 -1.29 5.44
C THR A 102 -8.65 -1.70 6.35
N GLU A 103 -8.26 -2.32 7.46
CA GLU A 103 -9.10 -2.72 8.56
C GLU A 103 -8.67 -1.94 9.80
N ILE A 104 -9.63 -1.64 10.67
CA ILE A 104 -9.39 -1.11 12.01
C ILE A 104 -9.89 -2.16 13.00
N GLY A 105 -8.97 -2.78 13.72
CA GLY A 105 -9.28 -3.95 14.55
C GLY A 105 -9.75 -5.13 13.70
N GLU A 106 -11.04 -5.46 13.78
CA GLU A 106 -11.68 -6.52 12.96
C GLU A 106 -12.66 -5.95 11.91
N THR A 107 -12.74 -4.62 11.78
CA THR A 107 -13.68 -3.95 10.87
C THR A 107 -12.99 -3.59 9.57
N GLN A 108 -13.37 -4.28 8.49
CA GLN A 108 -12.96 -3.91 7.14
C GLN A 108 -13.74 -2.69 6.63
N LEU A 109 -13.02 -1.65 6.20
CA LEU A 109 -13.62 -0.38 5.80
C LEU A 109 -14.25 -0.42 4.40
N SER A 110 -13.73 -1.27 3.50
CA SER A 110 -14.17 -1.34 2.10
C SER A 110 -14.49 -2.77 1.68
N ARG A 111 -15.68 -2.98 1.08
CA ARG A 111 -16.03 -4.24 0.39
C ARG A 111 -15.68 -4.25 -1.10
N ALA A 112 -15.21 -3.14 -1.65
CA ALA A 112 -14.85 -3.05 -3.07
C ALA A 112 -13.63 -3.91 -3.44
N GLY A 113 -12.89 -4.43 -2.45
CA GLY A 113 -11.67 -5.21 -2.64
C GLY A 113 -11.90 -6.64 -3.12
N GLU A 114 -13.05 -7.27 -2.88
CA GLU A 114 -13.21 -8.72 -3.10
C GLU A 114 -13.01 -9.16 -4.56
N GLU A 115 -13.67 -8.51 -5.52
CA GLU A 115 -13.43 -8.83 -6.95
C GLU A 115 -12.06 -8.35 -7.42
N TYR A 116 -11.55 -7.25 -6.85
CA TYR A 116 -10.23 -6.72 -7.19
C TYR A 116 -9.12 -7.71 -6.81
N GLU A 117 -9.20 -8.30 -5.62
CA GLU A 117 -8.28 -9.33 -5.14
C GLU A 117 -8.30 -10.59 -6.00
N VAL A 118 -9.49 -11.07 -6.38
CA VAL A 118 -9.62 -12.25 -7.25
C VAL A 118 -8.94 -12.01 -8.60
N ARG A 119 -9.07 -10.80 -9.16
CA ARG A 119 -8.40 -10.46 -10.41
C ARG A 119 -6.89 -10.32 -10.23
N LEU A 120 -6.45 -9.74 -9.12
CA LEU A 120 -5.04 -9.55 -8.81
C LEU A 120 -4.33 -10.89 -8.55
N ASP A 121 -4.99 -11.85 -7.89
CA ASP A 121 -4.50 -13.22 -7.71
C ASP A 121 -4.24 -13.91 -9.05
N GLY A 122 -5.15 -13.75 -10.01
CA GLY A 122 -4.98 -14.24 -11.38
C GLY A 122 -3.77 -13.61 -12.07
N VAL A 123 -3.61 -12.29 -11.99
CA VAL A 123 -2.48 -11.55 -12.57
C VAL A 123 -1.15 -11.99 -11.94
N VAL A 124 -1.08 -12.11 -10.62
CA VAL A 124 0.12 -12.55 -9.92
C VAL A 124 0.45 -13.98 -10.31
N SER A 125 -0.54 -14.87 -10.32
CA SER A 125 -0.37 -16.27 -10.74
C SER A 125 0.18 -16.37 -12.17
N GLU A 126 -0.37 -15.59 -13.12
CA GLU A 126 0.12 -15.52 -14.49
C GLU A 126 1.57 -15.01 -14.56
N THR A 127 1.88 -13.96 -13.80
CA THR A 127 3.22 -13.35 -13.76
C THR A 127 4.25 -14.31 -13.16
N THR A 128 3.90 -15.03 -12.08
CA THR A 128 4.83 -15.94 -11.39
C THR A 128 4.99 -17.29 -12.08
N THR A 129 4.05 -17.68 -12.95
CA THR A 129 4.12 -18.94 -13.70
C THR A 129 5.39 -19.02 -14.58
N GLU A 130 5.92 -17.87 -15.03
CA GLU A 130 7.16 -17.83 -15.83
C GLU A 130 8.43 -18.22 -15.05
N ILE A 131 8.40 -18.22 -13.71
CA ILE A 131 9.56 -18.48 -12.85
C ILE A 131 9.66 -19.96 -12.40
N ASP A 132 8.76 -20.85 -12.87
CA ASP A 132 8.75 -22.29 -12.55
C ASP A 132 8.81 -22.56 -11.01
N GLY A 133 7.80 -22.08 -10.27
CA GLY A 133 7.68 -22.33 -8.83
C GLY A 133 6.35 -21.90 -8.23
N ASN A 134 6.03 -22.41 -7.04
CA ASN A 134 4.90 -21.92 -6.26
C ASN A 134 5.31 -20.60 -5.59
N ALA A 135 4.43 -19.61 -5.62
CA ALA A 135 4.66 -18.31 -5.01
C ALA A 135 3.45 -17.87 -4.17
N ASN A 136 3.75 -17.19 -3.08
CA ASN A 136 2.80 -16.47 -2.24
C ASN A 136 3.33 -15.05 -2.09
N VAL A 137 2.51 -14.06 -2.39
CA VAL A 137 2.88 -12.65 -2.33
C VAL A 137 1.91 -11.98 -1.39
N THR A 138 2.42 -11.40 -0.30
CA THR A 138 1.61 -10.68 0.68
C THR A 138 2.10 -9.24 0.76
N ALA A 139 1.21 -8.30 0.44
CA ALA A 139 1.41 -6.87 0.64
C ALA A 139 0.73 -6.45 1.95
N VAL A 140 1.46 -5.71 2.79
CA VAL A 140 0.97 -5.22 4.08
C VAL A 140 1.25 -3.73 4.19
N TRP A 141 0.20 -2.98 4.47
CA TRP A 141 0.26 -1.56 4.81
C TRP A 141 -0.15 -1.38 6.27
N ALA A 142 0.57 -0.54 7.00
CA ALA A 142 0.20 -0.07 8.33
C ALA A 142 0.86 1.30 8.55
N PRO A 143 0.26 2.22 9.32
CA PRO A 143 0.86 3.54 9.55
C PRO A 143 2.15 3.47 10.36
N TYR A 144 2.30 2.46 11.22
CA TYR A 144 3.49 2.14 12.01
C TYR A 144 3.43 0.66 12.45
N GLU A 145 4.56 0.12 12.91
CA GLU A 145 4.63 -1.27 13.37
C GLU A 145 3.73 -1.50 14.59
N GLY A 146 2.91 -2.55 14.54
CA GLY A 146 2.03 -2.94 15.64
C GLY A 146 0.69 -2.20 15.68
N SER A 147 0.42 -1.28 14.74
CA SER A 147 -0.87 -0.59 14.69
C SER A 147 -2.04 -1.55 14.50
N SER A 148 -3.17 -1.25 15.17
CA SER A 148 -4.47 -1.89 14.91
C SER A 148 -5.09 -1.49 13.58
N ILE A 149 -4.55 -0.46 12.91
CA ILE A 149 -4.91 -0.04 11.56
C ILE A 149 -3.99 -0.76 10.59
N ARG A 150 -4.53 -1.67 9.78
CA ARG A 150 -3.72 -2.48 8.87
C ARG A 150 -4.50 -2.86 7.62
N GLY A 151 -3.81 -2.82 6.49
CA GLY A 151 -4.30 -3.35 5.22
C GLY A 151 -3.45 -4.54 4.76
N GLU A 152 -4.10 -5.57 4.22
CA GLU A 152 -3.41 -6.73 3.64
C GLU A 152 -4.02 -7.10 2.29
N ALA A 153 -3.16 -7.51 1.36
CA ALA A 153 -3.56 -8.17 0.13
C ALA A 153 -2.62 -9.35 -0.13
N THR A 154 -3.18 -10.54 -0.33
CA THR A 154 -2.42 -11.76 -0.57
C THR A 154 -2.81 -12.39 -1.91
N ALA A 155 -1.81 -12.81 -2.67
CA ALA A 155 -1.96 -13.53 -3.93
C ALA A 155 -1.13 -14.82 -3.92
N GLY A 156 -1.69 -15.87 -4.54
CA GLY A 156 -1.11 -17.20 -4.58
C GLY A 156 -1.37 -18.04 -3.32
N PRO A 157 -1.22 -19.37 -3.42
CA PRO A 157 -1.48 -20.30 -2.32
C PRO A 157 -0.55 -20.04 -1.13
N ALA A 158 -0.96 -20.39 0.10
CA ALA A 158 -0.03 -20.37 1.23
C ALA A 158 1.02 -21.50 1.10
N PRO A 159 2.28 -21.27 1.54
CA PRO A 159 3.28 -22.33 1.58
C PRO A 159 2.82 -23.51 2.46
N PRO A 160 3.05 -24.77 2.05
CA PRO A 160 2.83 -25.94 2.91
C PRO A 160 3.66 -25.83 4.19
N PRO A 161 3.17 -26.36 5.34
CA PRO A 161 3.83 -26.19 6.63
C PRO A 161 5.21 -26.84 6.73
N ASP A 162 5.48 -27.86 5.90
CA ASP A 162 6.73 -28.62 5.89
C ASP A 162 7.62 -28.28 4.67
N ALA A 163 7.26 -27.26 3.89
CA ALA A 163 8.04 -26.85 2.72
C ALA A 163 9.23 -25.99 3.12
N ASP A 164 10.36 -26.16 2.44
CA ASP A 164 11.48 -25.24 2.52
C ASP A 164 11.13 -23.96 1.73
N VAL A 165 10.97 -22.84 2.44
CA VAL A 165 10.52 -21.56 1.89
C VAL A 165 11.68 -20.59 1.76
N SER A 166 11.87 -20.04 0.55
CA SER A 166 12.70 -18.86 0.30
C SER A 166 11.84 -17.62 0.30
N SER A 167 12.30 -16.54 0.94
CA SER A 167 11.57 -15.27 1.02
C SER A 167 12.41 -14.07 0.61
N ALA A 168 11.80 -13.13 -0.09
CA ALA A 168 12.33 -11.81 -0.38
C ALA A 168 11.32 -10.74 0.05
N THR A 169 11.82 -9.58 0.46
CA THR A 169 10.98 -8.45 0.88
C THR A 169 11.34 -7.24 0.05
N MET A 170 10.33 -6.51 -0.40
CA MET A 170 10.50 -5.21 -1.03
C MET A 170 9.51 -4.20 -0.47
N THR A 171 9.83 -2.92 -0.65
CA THR A 171 8.95 -1.81 -0.27
C THR A 171 8.55 -1.04 -1.51
N VAL A 172 7.29 -0.62 -1.57
CA VAL A 172 6.74 0.23 -2.62
C VAL A 172 5.92 1.36 -1.99
N ALA A 173 5.70 2.43 -2.75
CA ALA A 173 4.89 3.56 -2.25
C ALA A 173 3.44 3.12 -2.00
N SER A 174 2.87 3.51 -0.86
CA SER A 174 1.45 3.35 -0.54
C SER A 174 0.56 4.34 -1.30
N GLY A 175 1.13 5.48 -1.71
CA GLY A 175 0.39 6.61 -2.27
C GLY A 175 -0.12 7.59 -1.20
N ILE A 176 0.20 7.34 0.07
CA ILE A 176 -0.08 8.24 1.20
C ILE A 176 1.23 8.97 1.53
N ASP A 177 1.19 10.28 1.68
CA ASP A 177 2.39 11.04 2.04
C ASP A 177 2.59 11.04 3.56
N GLN A 178 3.81 10.74 4.02
CA GLN A 178 4.16 10.81 5.44
C GLN A 178 4.38 12.28 5.86
N PRO A 179 3.94 12.69 7.08
CA PRO A 179 4.26 14.00 7.63
C PRO A 179 5.77 14.16 7.77
N THR A 180 6.27 15.36 7.52
CA THR A 180 7.68 15.65 7.69
C THR A 180 8.07 15.72 9.16
N GLU A 181 9.33 15.40 9.50
CA GLU A 181 9.88 15.60 10.86
C GLU A 181 9.65 17.03 11.39
N SER A 182 9.56 18.02 10.50
CA SER A 182 9.25 19.41 10.90
C SER A 182 7.80 19.61 11.32
N GLU A 183 6.84 18.99 10.64
CA GLU A 183 5.41 19.02 11.01
C GLU A 183 5.19 18.26 12.32
N LEU A 184 5.80 17.08 12.48
CA LEU A 184 5.73 16.30 13.71
C LEU A 184 6.30 17.07 14.90
N ARG A 185 7.44 17.76 14.72
CA ARG A 185 8.04 18.60 15.75
C ARG A 185 7.14 19.76 16.12
N GLU A 186 6.56 20.45 15.14
CA GLU A 186 5.66 21.59 15.39
C GLU A 186 4.41 21.17 16.16
N ALA A 187 3.84 20.00 15.85
CA ALA A 187 2.74 19.44 16.61
C ALA A 187 3.13 19.10 18.05
N TYR A 188 4.25 18.39 18.26
CA TYR A 188 4.66 18.05 19.63
C TYR A 188 5.10 19.27 20.46
N GLU A 189 5.56 20.36 19.82
CA GLU A 189 5.80 21.64 20.50
C GLU A 189 4.51 22.27 21.05
N GLU A 190 3.37 21.99 20.43
CA GLU A 190 2.04 22.33 20.97
C GLU A 190 1.70 21.36 22.11
N ASP A 191 1.53 20.09 21.79
CA ASP A 191 1.34 18.99 22.75
C ASP A 191 1.35 17.61 22.05
N TYR A 192 1.28 16.55 22.86
CA TYR A 192 1.33 15.18 22.36
C TYR A 192 0.05 14.79 21.61
N GLU A 193 -1.09 15.33 22.05
CA GLU A 193 -2.40 15.12 21.44
C GLU A 193 -2.40 15.67 20.00
N THR A 194 -1.84 16.85 19.78
CA THR A 194 -1.67 17.44 18.44
C THR A 194 -0.79 16.59 17.53
N LEU A 195 0.25 15.93 18.07
CA LEU A 195 1.07 14.98 17.32
C LEU A 195 0.24 13.76 16.85
N ALA A 196 -0.58 13.21 17.73
CA ALA A 196 -1.47 12.09 17.39
C ALA A 196 -2.51 12.50 16.33
N VAL A 197 -3.04 13.72 16.39
CA VAL A 197 -3.95 14.27 15.37
C VAL A 197 -3.26 14.40 14.01
N ILE A 198 -2.01 14.85 13.92
CA ILE A 198 -1.27 14.90 12.64
C ILE A 198 -1.11 13.50 12.04
N VAL A 199 -0.73 12.51 12.84
CA VAL A 199 -0.57 11.12 12.36
C VAL A 199 -1.91 10.56 11.92
N SER A 200 -2.97 10.81 12.67
CA SER A 200 -4.33 10.37 12.35
C SER A 200 -4.86 11.03 11.08
N GLY A 201 -4.67 12.34 10.93
CA GLY A 201 -5.03 13.09 9.72
C GLY A 201 -4.33 12.55 8.48
N THR A 202 -3.05 12.16 8.61
CA THR A 202 -2.31 11.51 7.52
C THR A 202 -2.97 10.20 7.06
N VAL A 203 -3.41 9.37 8.02
CA VAL A 203 -4.10 8.12 7.72
C VAL A 203 -5.46 8.38 7.08
N ILE A 204 -6.25 9.30 7.66
CA ILE A 204 -7.59 9.64 7.17
C ILE A 204 -7.53 10.24 5.76
N ASP A 205 -6.63 11.20 5.50
CA ASP A 205 -6.46 11.78 4.17
C ASP A 205 -5.92 10.78 3.15
N GLY A 206 -5.14 9.80 3.60
CA GLY A 206 -4.69 8.69 2.76
C GLY A 206 -5.83 7.78 2.31
N ILE A 207 -6.75 7.45 3.24
CA ILE A 207 -7.91 6.58 2.97
C ILE A 207 -9.04 7.34 2.26
N PHE A 208 -9.23 8.60 2.61
CA PHE A 208 -10.25 9.51 2.11
C PHE A 208 -9.63 10.79 1.52
N PRO A 209 -8.92 10.74 0.38
CA PRO A 209 -8.29 11.93 -0.17
C PRO A 209 -9.31 13.07 -0.38
N PRO A 210 -9.15 14.22 0.30
CA PRO A 210 -10.27 15.15 0.53
C PRO A 210 -10.90 15.66 -0.78
N GLU A 211 -10.08 15.96 -1.78
CA GLU A 211 -10.55 16.41 -3.09
C GLU A 211 -11.31 15.32 -3.87
N ALA A 212 -10.81 14.08 -3.84
CA ALA A 212 -11.41 12.95 -4.55
C ALA A 212 -12.71 12.50 -3.86
N THR A 213 -12.68 12.47 -2.53
CA THR A 213 -13.82 12.18 -1.67
C THR A 213 -14.92 13.22 -1.86
N GLN A 214 -14.59 14.52 -1.80
CA GLN A 214 -15.56 15.59 -2.06
C GLN A 214 -16.24 15.42 -3.42
N LEU A 215 -15.43 15.17 -4.46
CA LEU A 215 -15.94 14.97 -5.81
C LEU A 215 -16.86 13.75 -5.91
N ALA A 216 -16.54 12.65 -5.21
CA ALA A 216 -17.38 11.46 -5.17
C ALA A 216 -18.71 11.72 -4.42
N LEU A 217 -18.67 12.45 -3.30
CA LEU A 217 -19.85 12.81 -2.52
C LEU A 217 -20.80 13.75 -3.29
N GLU A 218 -20.26 14.67 -4.09
CA GLU A 218 -21.04 15.57 -4.95
C GLU A 218 -21.69 14.86 -6.15
N ARG A 219 -21.12 13.73 -6.58
CA ARG A 219 -21.63 12.91 -7.68
C ARG A 219 -22.86 12.09 -7.26
N GLN A 220 -23.48 11.45 -8.25
CA GLN A 220 -24.59 10.52 -8.04
C GLN A 220 -24.14 9.10 -8.27
N GLY A 221 -24.87 8.14 -7.68
CA GLY A 221 -24.69 6.73 -7.96
C GLY A 221 -23.66 6.07 -7.06
N ILE A 222 -23.06 4.98 -7.57
CA ILE A 222 -22.26 4.04 -6.78
C ILE A 222 -21.01 4.68 -6.15
N GLU A 223 -20.38 5.67 -6.81
CA GLU A 223 -19.20 6.34 -6.25
C GLU A 223 -19.50 7.05 -4.92
N ARG A 224 -20.62 7.79 -4.87
CA ARG A 224 -21.06 8.46 -3.65
C ARG A 224 -21.36 7.45 -2.55
N GLN A 225 -22.08 6.38 -2.87
CA GLN A 225 -22.51 5.37 -1.90
C GLN A 225 -21.33 4.61 -1.32
N LEU A 226 -20.32 4.28 -2.13
CA LEU A 226 -19.12 3.62 -1.65
C LEU A 226 -18.32 4.51 -0.68
N VAL A 227 -18.22 5.80 -0.99
CA VAL A 227 -17.56 6.75 -0.08
C VAL A 227 -18.37 6.93 1.20
N ALA A 228 -19.69 7.11 1.10
CA ALA A 228 -20.58 7.21 2.26
C ALA A 228 -20.47 5.97 3.16
N TYR A 229 -20.58 4.78 2.58
CA TYR A 229 -20.41 3.50 3.29
C TYR A 229 -19.06 3.40 4.01
N ARG A 230 -17.96 3.80 3.36
CA ARG A 230 -16.63 3.77 3.98
C ARG A 230 -16.53 4.74 5.16
N TYR A 231 -17.12 5.93 5.06
CA TYR A 231 -17.21 6.86 6.19
C TYR A 231 -18.04 6.27 7.34
N GLU A 232 -19.20 5.70 7.06
CA GLU A 232 -20.05 5.08 8.08
C GLU A 232 -19.34 3.93 8.79
N ARG A 233 -18.58 3.11 8.07
CA ARG A 233 -17.74 2.06 8.65
C ARG A 233 -16.60 2.60 9.48
N MET A 234 -15.98 3.70 9.06
CA MET A 234 -14.95 4.38 9.84
C MET A 234 -15.54 4.94 11.14
N VAL A 235 -16.63 5.70 11.05
CA VAL A 235 -17.37 6.23 12.23
C VAL A 235 -17.78 5.09 13.16
N GLY A 236 -18.32 3.99 12.64
CA GLY A 236 -18.72 2.83 13.44
C GLY A 236 -17.55 2.06 14.08
N SER A 237 -16.31 2.36 13.71
CA SER A 237 -15.09 1.80 14.31
C SER A 237 -14.49 2.71 15.38
N LEU A 238 -15.04 3.92 15.55
CA LEU A 238 -14.60 4.93 16.52
C LEU A 238 -15.69 5.13 17.59
N ASP A 239 -15.28 5.24 18.84
CA ASP A 239 -16.16 5.46 19.99
C ASP A 239 -16.46 6.96 20.21
N THR A 240 -15.55 7.84 19.80
CA THR A 240 -15.61 9.29 20.08
C THR A 240 -16.33 10.08 18.97
N VAL A 241 -16.55 9.49 17.79
CA VAL A 241 -17.25 10.14 16.67
C VAL A 241 -18.75 9.80 16.69
N ASP A 242 -19.59 10.80 16.97
CA ASP A 242 -21.05 10.62 16.95
C ASP A 242 -21.58 10.74 15.50
N GLY A 243 -21.96 9.60 14.92
CA GLY A 243 -22.91 9.46 13.80
C GLY A 243 -22.90 10.57 12.75
N TYR A 244 -21.88 10.62 11.90
CA TYR A 244 -21.88 11.47 10.71
C TYR A 244 -22.90 10.92 9.70
N ASP A 245 -24.13 11.43 9.71
CA ASP A 245 -25.19 11.08 8.75
C ASP A 245 -24.86 11.66 7.35
N ILE A 246 -23.98 11.00 6.58
CA ILE A 246 -23.79 11.31 5.13
C ILE A 246 -25.08 11.06 4.34
N ASP A 247 -25.98 10.26 4.91
CA ASP A 247 -27.23 9.81 4.32
C ASP A 247 -28.42 10.77 4.51
N ASP A 248 -28.27 11.87 5.25
CA ASP A 248 -29.28 12.92 5.20
C ASP A 248 -29.27 13.48 3.76
N GLU A 249 -30.33 13.19 3.00
CA GLU A 249 -30.56 13.66 1.61
C GLU A 249 -30.42 15.20 1.45
N ARG A 250 -30.26 15.91 2.57
CA ARG A 250 -29.72 17.26 2.73
C ARG A 250 -28.18 17.18 2.77
N SER A 251 -27.41 17.28 1.71
CA SER A 251 -27.56 18.03 0.47
C SER A 251 -26.22 17.80 -0.21
N ARG A 252 -26.19 17.42 -1.50
CA ARG A 252 -24.91 17.29 -2.24
C ARG A 252 -24.04 18.55 -2.17
N SER A 253 -24.68 19.69 -1.94
CA SER A 253 -24.06 21.01 -1.77
C SER A 253 -23.52 21.29 -0.36
N ASP A 254 -23.86 20.44 0.62
CA ASP A 254 -23.44 20.58 2.02
C ASP A 254 -22.42 19.49 2.43
N ALA A 255 -22.05 18.58 1.51
CA ALA A 255 -20.96 17.65 1.74
C ALA A 255 -19.65 18.43 1.94
N ASP A 256 -18.96 18.14 3.03
CA ASP A 256 -17.67 18.74 3.37
C ASP A 256 -16.71 17.63 3.80
N ALA A 257 -16.04 17.03 2.81
CA ALA A 257 -15.11 15.94 3.03
C ALA A 257 -13.93 16.36 3.93
N LEU A 258 -13.51 17.63 3.86
CA LEU A 258 -12.41 18.12 4.68
C LEU A 258 -12.83 18.19 6.15
N ALA A 259 -13.98 18.79 6.44
CA ALA A 259 -14.50 18.82 7.81
C ALA A 259 -14.79 17.41 8.36
N ALA A 260 -15.29 16.51 7.52
CA ALA A 260 -15.51 15.11 7.91
C ALA A 260 -14.18 14.38 8.20
N ASN A 261 -13.15 14.62 7.38
CA ASN A 261 -11.81 14.06 7.61
C ASN A 261 -11.19 14.59 8.91
N ASP A 262 -11.32 15.89 9.18
CA ASP A 262 -10.80 16.49 10.42
C ASP A 262 -11.46 15.84 11.64
N GLU A 263 -12.79 15.67 11.63
CA GLU A 263 -13.52 15.03 12.74
C GLU A 263 -13.15 13.54 12.91
N LEU A 264 -12.95 12.80 11.81
CA LEU A 264 -12.45 11.44 11.87
C LEU A 264 -11.01 11.36 12.37
N ALA A 265 -10.16 12.33 12.01
CA ALA A 265 -8.77 12.37 12.43
C ALA A 265 -8.67 12.63 13.94
N ASP A 266 -9.49 13.53 14.47
CA ASP A 266 -9.61 13.76 15.91
C ASP A 266 -10.09 12.49 16.64
N GLY A 267 -11.15 11.84 16.14
CA GLY A 267 -11.65 10.60 16.74
C GLY A 267 -10.65 9.45 16.68
N LEU A 268 -9.95 9.29 15.55
CA LEU A 268 -8.91 8.28 15.39
C LEU A 268 -7.71 8.53 16.30
N ALA A 269 -7.36 9.80 16.52
CA ALA A 269 -6.32 10.20 17.46
C ALA A 269 -6.69 9.80 18.88
N ASP A 270 -7.89 10.17 19.32
CA ASP A 270 -8.38 9.95 20.68
C ASP A 270 -8.59 8.47 21.01
N ASP A 271 -9.16 7.69 20.08
CA ASP A 271 -9.57 6.31 20.34
C ASP A 271 -8.44 5.29 20.13
N ILE A 272 -7.48 5.59 19.27
CA ILE A 272 -6.48 4.60 18.80
C ILE A 272 -5.06 5.16 18.83
N VAL A 273 -4.79 6.17 18.02
CA VAL A 273 -3.41 6.53 17.66
C VAL A 273 -2.65 7.11 18.85
N ALA A 274 -3.29 7.90 19.72
CA ALA A 274 -2.62 8.46 20.90
C ALA A 274 -2.17 7.38 21.89
N GLU A 275 -2.97 6.34 22.13
CA GLU A 275 -2.58 5.25 23.03
C GLU A 275 -1.45 4.41 22.40
N GLU A 276 -1.62 4.00 21.14
CA GLU A 276 -0.64 3.16 20.44
C GLU A 276 0.72 3.85 20.26
N LEU A 277 0.72 5.13 19.87
CA LEU A 277 1.96 5.89 19.74
C LEU A 277 2.62 6.12 21.11
N SER A 278 1.84 6.30 22.18
CA SER A 278 2.39 6.53 23.52
C SER A 278 3.10 5.28 24.01
N ASP A 279 2.51 4.11 23.75
CA ASP A 279 3.12 2.82 24.05
C ASP A 279 4.39 2.59 23.23
N ALA A 280 4.38 2.94 21.94
CA ALA A 280 5.53 2.78 21.05
C ALA A 280 6.70 3.73 21.38
N LEU A 281 6.39 4.96 21.80
CA LEU A 281 7.37 6.02 22.10
C LEU A 281 7.70 6.14 23.60
N GLY A 282 7.28 5.18 24.42
CA GLY A 282 7.29 5.30 25.88
C GLY A 282 8.63 5.75 26.47
N ASP A 283 9.77 5.23 25.98
CA ASP A 283 11.10 5.61 26.45
C ASP A 283 11.45 7.08 26.11
N GLU A 284 11.07 7.54 24.91
CA GLU A 284 11.26 8.91 24.44
C GLU A 284 10.37 9.90 25.17
N LEU A 285 9.11 9.54 25.42
CA LEU A 285 8.13 10.36 26.15
C LEU A 285 8.50 10.46 27.63
N ASP A 286 8.91 9.36 28.28
CA ASP A 286 9.36 9.36 29.68
C ASP A 286 10.59 10.23 29.92
N THR A 287 11.48 10.31 28.91
CA THR A 287 12.67 11.18 28.94
C THR A 287 12.30 12.65 28.74
N SER A 288 11.16 12.92 28.08
CA SER A 288 10.68 14.26 27.74
C SER A 288 9.85 14.84 28.89
N ALA A 289 10.52 15.24 29.97
CA ALA A 289 9.85 15.73 31.17
C ALA A 289 9.29 17.17 31.04
N GLU A 290 9.68 17.92 30.00
CA GLU A 290 9.19 19.28 29.71
C GLU A 290 9.04 19.42 28.18
N THR A 291 7.92 19.99 27.69
CA THR A 291 7.74 20.36 26.27
C THR A 291 8.70 21.51 25.92
N ASN A 292 9.97 21.15 25.69
CA ASN A 292 11.02 22.05 25.22
C ASN A 292 11.49 21.62 23.83
N HIS A 293 12.13 22.56 23.11
CA HIS A 293 12.54 22.34 21.72
C HIS A 293 13.43 21.11 21.49
N SER A 294 14.33 20.78 22.44
CA SER A 294 15.22 19.61 22.30
C SER A 294 14.51 18.27 22.55
N ASP A 295 13.42 18.28 23.31
CA ASP A 295 12.58 17.10 23.50
C ASP A 295 11.65 16.92 22.30
N ALA A 296 11.09 18.01 21.75
CA ALA A 296 10.31 17.97 20.52
C ALA A 296 11.09 17.43 19.32
N GLU A 297 12.35 17.83 19.13
CA GLU A 297 13.19 17.28 18.07
C GLU A 297 13.47 15.78 18.24
N ARG A 298 13.55 15.30 19.49
CA ARG A 298 13.79 13.87 19.77
C ARG A 298 12.54 13.05 19.48
N VAL A 299 11.38 13.50 19.96
CA VAL A 299 10.09 12.80 19.77
C VAL A 299 9.69 12.82 18.30
N ALA A 300 9.85 13.95 17.61
CA ALA A 300 9.55 14.05 16.18
C ALA A 300 10.38 13.08 15.34
N ARG A 301 11.68 12.97 15.63
CA ARG A 301 12.56 12.00 14.95
C ARG A 301 12.16 10.56 15.24
N ALA A 302 11.90 10.23 16.50
CA ALA A 302 11.47 8.88 16.87
C ALA A 302 10.12 8.52 16.22
N THR A 303 9.22 9.49 16.11
CA THR A 303 7.93 9.34 15.41
C THR A 303 8.17 9.14 13.91
N ASP A 304 8.98 9.97 13.26
CA ASP A 304 9.32 9.83 11.83
C ASP A 304 9.95 8.47 11.50
N GLU A 305 10.84 7.97 12.37
CA GLU A 305 11.47 6.65 12.23
C GLU A 305 10.48 5.48 12.47
N LEU A 306 9.42 5.71 13.25
CA LEU A 306 8.37 4.73 13.53
C LEU A 306 7.32 4.67 12.40
N LEU A 307 7.03 5.81 11.77
CA LEU A 307 6.02 5.90 10.73
C LEU A 307 6.44 5.17 9.45
N SER A 308 5.45 4.53 8.82
CA SER A 308 5.56 3.83 7.54
C SER A 308 4.33 4.07 6.66
N THR A 309 3.60 5.15 6.90
CA THR A 309 2.38 5.53 6.16
C THR A 309 2.60 5.58 4.65
N GLY A 310 3.79 6.03 4.21
CA GLY A 310 4.17 6.14 2.80
C GLY A 310 4.58 4.85 2.11
N GLU A 311 4.59 3.72 2.83
CA GLU A 311 5.22 2.50 2.37
C GLU A 311 4.31 1.28 2.54
N VAL A 312 4.31 0.40 1.55
CA VAL A 312 3.74 -0.95 1.64
C VAL A 312 4.87 -1.95 1.57
N ARG A 313 4.92 -2.86 2.54
CA ARG A 313 5.86 -3.97 2.56
C ARG A 313 5.27 -5.15 1.82
N ILE A 314 5.98 -5.63 0.80
CA ILE A 314 5.62 -6.82 0.04
C ILE A 314 6.60 -7.95 0.40
N VAL A 315 6.06 -9.06 0.87
CA VAL A 315 6.81 -10.28 1.16
C VAL A 315 6.47 -11.31 0.09
N VAL A 316 7.49 -11.74 -0.65
CA VAL A 316 7.40 -12.81 -1.64
C VAL A 316 7.96 -14.07 -1.02
N ARG A 317 7.18 -15.13 -0.98
CA ARG A 317 7.58 -16.47 -0.53
C ARG A 317 7.51 -17.44 -1.70
N THR A 318 8.53 -18.26 -1.87
CA THR A 318 8.58 -19.30 -2.91
C THR A 318 9.03 -20.62 -2.31
N TRP A 319 8.53 -21.73 -2.85
CA TRP A 319 8.88 -23.09 -2.43
C TRP A 319 8.80 -24.05 -3.61
N ASP A 320 9.49 -25.18 -3.48
CA ASP A 320 9.42 -26.25 -4.48
C ASP A 320 8.10 -27.04 -4.36
N PRO A 321 7.56 -27.55 -5.48
CA PRO A 321 6.27 -28.25 -5.53
C PRO A 321 6.24 -29.62 -4.86
#